data_AF-A0A963G1F8-F1
#
_entry.id   AF-A0A963G1F8-F1
#
_cell.length_a   1.000
_cell.length_b   1.000
_cell.length_c   1.000
_cell.angle_alpha   90.00
_cell.angle_beta   90.00
_cell.angle_gamma   90.00
#
_symmetry.space_group_name_H-M   'P 1'
#
loop_
_entity.id
_entity.type
_entity.pdbx_description
1 polymer ?
#
loop_
_entity_poly.entity_id
_entity_poly.type
_entity_poly.pdbx_seq_one_letter_code
_entity_poly.pdbx_strand_id
1 'polypeptide(L)'
;MLLWLVVAYLAISISIGLFAATKVHNARDYITAGRHLPMMVVVAMVFATWFGAETVLGISATFLEEGMSGLISDPLGASLCLVLFGLLFARPLYRMNLLTLGDFFRERYNRPTELVMSLAIVMSYLGWVSAQVTALGLVFNVLTEGALSANQGMLIGAAVVWAYTLFGGMWSVAMTTFVQMIVIVLGLFYIAWLVSDMAGGVGTVVEHAAAAGKLEWLPKLSVPDIIAWLAALLTMGFGSIPQQDVFQRANSSKNETVAVWGTVLGGSFYFLFAAVPLFLAYSAVQIDPEMVARFMEEDSQLILPNLIVGHMPFFAQVVFFGALLSVIMSTASGTLLAPSVTFSENVLRGFMPEMSDKAFLWMTRIVVTVFAVGVCLYSLSTEESIHGMVENAYKVTLACAFVPLFAGLYWRRANELGAALSILFGAAVWIGLEIVAPEAVLPPQFAGFFASVAGMLIGGFVGGESDKHIDVSGHNHLLRADPVTADGRTL
;
A
#
# COMPACT_ATOMS: atom_id res chain seq x y z
N MET A 1 23.61 7.59 -21.57
CA MET A 1 24.40 7.83 -20.34
C MET A 1 23.53 7.84 -19.09
N LEU A 2 22.39 8.56 -19.10
CA LEU A 2 21.40 8.61 -18.01
C LEU A 2 20.97 7.21 -17.54
N LEU A 3 20.50 6.36 -18.45
CA LEU A 3 20.08 4.98 -18.16
C LEU A 3 21.15 4.19 -17.38
N TRP A 4 22.43 4.31 -17.75
CA TRP A 4 23.50 3.54 -17.09
C TRP A 4 23.78 4.00 -15.67
N LEU A 5 23.68 5.30 -15.38
CA LEU A 5 23.80 5.81 -14.00
C LEU A 5 22.61 5.38 -13.15
N VAL A 6 21.42 5.35 -13.75
CA VAL A 6 20.21 4.82 -13.13
C VAL A 6 20.37 3.32 -12.86
N VAL A 7 20.84 2.54 -13.82
CA VAL A 7 21.15 1.10 -13.65
C VAL A 7 22.21 0.88 -12.56
N ALA A 8 23.24 1.72 -12.47
CA ALA A 8 24.23 1.64 -11.40
C ALA A 8 23.60 1.88 -10.02
N TYR A 9 22.71 2.87 -9.92
CA TYR A 9 21.93 3.10 -8.70
C TYR A 9 21.05 1.90 -8.33
N LEU A 10 20.38 1.30 -9.31
CA LEU A 10 19.59 0.08 -9.10
C LEU A 10 20.46 -1.07 -8.59
N ALA A 11 21.64 -1.28 -9.20
CA ALA A 11 22.58 -2.32 -8.79
C ALA A 11 23.04 -2.13 -7.34
N ILE A 12 23.30 -0.90 -6.90
CA ILE A 12 23.63 -0.58 -5.50
C ILE A 12 22.46 -0.94 -4.58
N SER A 13 21.24 -0.51 -4.93
CA SER A 13 20.03 -0.77 -4.13
C SER A 13 19.76 -2.27 -3.98
N ILE A 14 19.84 -3.01 -5.08
CA ILE A 14 19.70 -4.48 -5.10
C ILE A 14 20.78 -5.13 -4.25
N SER A 15 22.03 -4.66 -4.34
CA SER A 15 23.14 -5.21 -3.56
C SER A 15 22.94 -5.03 -2.06
N ILE A 16 22.40 -3.89 -1.62
CA ILE A 16 22.03 -3.65 -0.21
C ILE A 16 20.96 -4.65 0.23
N GLY A 17 19.94 -4.88 -0.60
CA GLY A 17 18.87 -5.83 -0.32
C GLY A 17 19.38 -7.27 -0.22
N LEU A 18 20.21 -7.70 -1.18
CA LEU A 18 20.83 -9.03 -1.18
C LEU A 18 21.81 -9.22 0.01
N PHE A 19 22.52 -8.17 0.40
CA PHE A 19 23.35 -8.21 1.61
C PHE A 19 22.48 -8.37 2.86
N ALA A 20 21.39 -7.62 2.98
CA ALA A 20 20.44 -7.76 4.09
C ALA A 20 19.75 -9.13 4.11
N ALA A 21 19.57 -9.78 2.95
CA ALA A 21 19.04 -11.14 2.83
C ALA A 21 19.87 -12.18 3.58
N THR A 22 21.16 -11.95 3.79
CA THR A 22 22.03 -12.84 4.58
C THR A 22 21.61 -12.94 6.05
N LYS A 23 20.76 -12.04 6.54
CA LYS A 23 20.20 -12.07 7.90
C LYS A 23 18.95 -12.95 8.03
N VAL A 24 18.41 -13.47 6.92
CA VAL A 24 17.21 -14.32 6.93
C VAL A 24 17.60 -15.77 7.16
N HIS A 25 17.29 -16.30 8.35
CA HIS A 25 17.58 -17.69 8.70
C HIS A 25 16.32 -18.56 8.79
N ASN A 26 15.17 -17.95 9.06
CA ASN A 26 13.89 -18.62 9.24
C ASN A 26 12.73 -17.74 8.71
N ALA A 27 11.51 -18.27 8.78
CA ALA A 27 10.32 -17.57 8.30
C ALA A 27 9.99 -16.29 9.09
N ARG A 28 10.24 -16.26 10.40
CA ARG A 28 9.97 -15.08 11.24
C ARG A 28 10.89 -13.91 10.85
N ASP A 29 12.15 -14.19 10.52
CA ASP A 29 13.08 -13.20 9.97
C ASP A 29 12.62 -12.71 8.60
N TYR A 30 12.18 -13.63 7.73
CA TYR A 30 11.71 -13.31 6.39
C TYR A 30 10.44 -12.43 6.40
N ILE A 31 9.54 -12.65 7.36
CA ILE A 31 8.24 -12.01 7.39
C ILE A 31 8.23 -10.74 8.27
N THR A 32 8.89 -10.75 9.42
CA THR A 32 8.78 -9.66 10.42
C THR A 32 10.11 -9.05 10.82
N ALA A 33 11.22 -9.44 10.18
CA ALA A 33 12.57 -9.11 10.63
C ALA A 33 12.80 -9.43 12.12
N GLY A 34 12.12 -10.48 12.61
CA GLY A 34 12.15 -10.90 14.02
C GLY A 34 11.54 -9.92 15.02
N ARG A 35 10.85 -8.86 14.58
CA ARG A 35 10.32 -7.78 15.45
C ARG A 35 11.43 -6.99 16.15
N HIS A 36 12.48 -6.60 15.44
CA HIS A 36 13.61 -5.85 16.01
C HIS A 36 13.79 -4.45 15.42
N LEU A 37 12.89 -4.00 14.53
CA LEU A 37 13.14 -2.78 13.77
C LEU A 37 12.97 -1.51 14.63
N PRO A 38 13.92 -0.58 14.59
CA PRO A 38 13.86 0.67 15.34
C PRO A 38 12.93 1.69 14.67
N MET A 39 12.55 2.72 15.42
CA MET A 39 11.60 3.77 15.00
C MET A 39 11.89 4.33 13.60
N MET A 40 13.13 4.78 13.36
CA MET A 40 13.49 5.43 12.09
C MET A 40 13.30 4.51 10.88
N VAL A 41 13.55 3.20 11.04
CA VAL A 41 13.36 2.23 9.97
C VAL A 41 11.88 1.96 9.75
N VAL A 42 11.07 1.88 10.81
CA VAL A 42 9.61 1.69 10.67
C VAL A 42 8.94 2.91 10.03
N VAL A 43 9.32 4.12 10.44
CA VAL A 43 8.85 5.36 9.79
C VAL A 43 9.20 5.36 8.31
N ALA A 44 10.45 5.03 7.97
CA ALA A 44 10.89 4.96 6.57
C ALA A 44 10.12 3.91 5.77
N MET A 45 9.91 2.71 6.35
CA MET A 45 9.16 1.64 5.71
C MET A 45 7.71 2.00 5.45
N VAL A 46 7.03 2.61 6.42
CA VAL A 46 5.64 3.04 6.28
C VAL A 46 5.56 4.14 5.21
N PHE A 47 6.40 5.16 5.32
CA PHE A 47 6.48 6.24 4.34
C PHE A 47 6.74 5.72 2.92
N ALA A 48 7.84 5.01 2.67
CA ALA A 48 8.27 4.69 1.30
C ALA A 48 7.52 3.52 0.66
N THR A 49 6.58 2.90 1.38
CA THR A 49 5.68 1.92 0.77
C THR A 49 4.48 2.61 0.17
N TRP A 50 3.98 3.63 0.87
CA TRP A 50 2.80 4.38 0.47
C TRP A 50 3.14 5.53 -0.46
N PHE A 51 4.30 6.17 -0.25
CA PHE A 51 4.92 7.01 -1.26
C PHE A 51 5.41 6.06 -2.36
N GLY A 52 4.65 5.90 -3.44
CA GLY A 52 4.89 4.93 -4.53
C GLY A 52 4.85 5.58 -5.91
N ALA A 53 4.75 4.76 -6.97
CA ALA A 53 4.47 5.22 -8.33
C ALA A 53 3.25 6.15 -8.40
N GLU A 54 2.18 5.75 -7.71
CA GLU A 54 0.93 6.49 -7.62
C GLU A 54 1.14 7.90 -7.10
N THR A 55 1.89 8.07 -6.01
CA THR A 55 2.09 9.39 -5.40
C THR A 55 2.92 10.34 -6.27
N VAL A 56 3.86 9.80 -7.06
CA VAL A 56 4.74 10.65 -7.88
C VAL A 56 4.17 10.89 -9.28
N LEU A 57 3.56 9.88 -9.91
CA LEU A 57 3.07 9.95 -11.29
C LEU A 57 1.53 10.02 -11.36
N GLY A 58 0.83 9.22 -10.57
CA GLY A 58 -0.63 9.11 -10.57
C GLY A 58 -1.32 10.35 -10.00
N ILE A 59 -1.21 10.62 -8.70
CA ILE A 59 -1.89 11.78 -8.08
C ILE A 59 -1.40 13.11 -8.62
N SER A 60 -0.18 13.18 -9.17
CA SER A 60 0.34 14.37 -9.82
C SER A 60 -0.40 14.68 -11.11
N ALA A 61 -0.75 13.64 -11.87
CA ALA A 61 -1.63 13.74 -13.03
C ALA A 61 -3.07 14.09 -12.60
N THR A 62 -3.63 13.36 -11.62
CA THR A 62 -4.97 13.64 -11.08
C THR A 62 -5.10 15.07 -10.54
N PHE A 63 -4.04 15.63 -9.94
CA PHE A 63 -4.05 17.02 -9.50
C PHE A 63 -4.14 18.03 -10.66
N LEU A 64 -3.45 17.76 -11.77
CA LEU A 64 -3.54 18.58 -12.97
C LEU A 64 -4.94 18.52 -13.59
N GLU A 65 -5.60 17.36 -13.53
CA GLU A 65 -6.97 17.16 -14.05
C GLU A 65 -8.03 17.76 -13.10
N GLU A 66 -8.02 17.34 -11.85
CA GLU A 66 -9.14 17.51 -10.91
C GLU A 66 -8.85 18.45 -9.73
N GLY A 67 -7.58 18.81 -9.48
CA GLY A 67 -7.19 19.59 -8.31
C GLY A 67 -7.25 18.78 -6.99
N MET A 68 -7.21 19.47 -5.85
CA MET A 68 -7.22 18.86 -4.51
C MET A 68 -8.49 18.03 -4.24
N SER A 69 -9.61 18.38 -4.86
CA SER A 69 -10.87 17.63 -4.73
C SER A 69 -10.79 16.21 -5.31
N GLY A 70 -9.89 15.95 -6.26
CA GLY A 70 -9.61 14.61 -6.78
C GLY A 70 -8.64 13.81 -5.90
N LEU A 71 -7.95 14.45 -4.96
CA LEU A 71 -6.88 13.85 -4.13
C LEU A 71 -7.36 13.37 -2.76
N ILE A 72 -8.65 13.07 -2.66
CA ILE A 72 -9.31 12.74 -1.40
C ILE A 72 -9.05 11.28 -1.03
N SER A 73 -8.96 10.41 -2.03
CA SER A 73 -8.47 9.03 -1.88
C SER A 73 -6.97 9.04 -1.51
N ASP A 74 -6.11 9.58 -2.36
CA ASP A 74 -4.66 9.73 -2.15
C ASP A 74 -4.25 11.21 -2.40
N PRO A 75 -3.55 11.88 -1.46
CA PRO A 75 -2.89 11.32 -0.28
C PRO A 75 -3.73 11.35 1.00
N LEU A 76 -4.90 11.99 1.01
CA LEU A 76 -5.64 12.23 2.25
C LEU A 76 -6.16 10.93 2.89
N GLY A 77 -6.88 10.10 2.14
CA GLY A 77 -7.40 8.81 2.61
C GLY A 77 -6.28 7.83 2.97
N ALA A 78 -5.25 7.71 2.14
CA ALA A 78 -4.06 6.90 2.43
C ALA A 78 -3.36 7.32 3.75
N SER A 79 -3.19 8.62 3.97
CA SER A 79 -2.61 9.14 5.22
C SER A 79 -3.51 8.89 6.43
N LEU A 80 -4.83 9.06 6.24
CA LEU A 80 -5.83 8.76 7.25
C LEU A 80 -5.77 7.29 7.67
N CYS A 81 -5.65 6.36 6.72
CA CYS A 81 -5.44 4.93 6.99
C CYS A 81 -4.25 4.72 7.93
N LEU A 82 -3.07 5.24 7.59
CA LEU A 82 -1.84 5.00 8.35
C LEU A 82 -1.91 5.59 9.76
N VAL A 83 -2.46 6.80 9.91
CA VAL A 83 -2.63 7.44 11.21
C VAL A 83 -3.65 6.67 12.06
N LEU A 84 -4.82 6.32 11.50
CA LEU A 84 -5.83 5.56 12.22
C LEU A 84 -5.35 4.15 12.58
N PHE A 85 -4.65 3.47 11.67
CA PHE A 85 -4.04 2.18 11.93
C PHE A 85 -3.08 2.28 13.11
N GLY A 86 -2.17 3.26 13.09
CA GLY A 86 -1.21 3.48 14.17
C GLY A 86 -1.89 3.73 15.51
N LEU A 87 -2.88 4.63 15.57
CA LEU A 87 -3.53 5.04 16.81
C LEU A 87 -4.48 4.00 17.39
N LEU A 88 -5.21 3.27 16.53
CA LEU A 88 -6.29 2.39 16.96
C LEU A 88 -5.85 0.92 16.88
N PHE A 89 -5.31 0.46 15.75
CA PHE A 89 -5.15 -0.96 15.44
C PHE A 89 -3.77 -1.52 15.78
N ALA A 90 -2.71 -0.72 15.67
CA ALA A 90 -1.33 -1.19 15.79
C ALA A 90 -1.05 -1.83 17.16
N ARG A 91 -1.46 -1.17 18.25
CA ARG A 91 -1.23 -1.67 19.61
C ARG A 91 -1.94 -2.99 19.92
N PRO A 92 -3.26 -3.14 19.73
CA PRO A 92 -3.93 -4.40 20.03
C PRO A 92 -3.42 -5.54 19.14
N LEU A 93 -3.25 -5.31 17.85
CA LEU A 93 -2.74 -6.33 16.92
C LEU A 93 -1.29 -6.72 17.24
N TYR A 94 -0.44 -5.76 17.62
CA TYR A 94 0.96 -6.04 18.00
C TYR A 94 1.06 -6.99 19.20
N ARG A 95 0.17 -6.85 20.18
CA ARG A 95 0.16 -7.67 21.41
C ARG A 95 -0.24 -9.12 21.18
N MET A 96 -0.97 -9.40 20.10
CA MET A 96 -1.37 -10.76 19.74
C MET A 96 -0.23 -11.60 19.17
N ASN A 97 0.92 -10.99 18.83
CA ASN A 97 2.10 -11.67 18.28
C ASN A 97 1.78 -12.56 17.07
N LEU A 98 0.92 -12.05 16.18
CA LEU A 98 0.50 -12.72 14.95
C LEU A 98 1.59 -12.61 13.87
N LEU A 99 1.60 -13.55 12.91
CA LEU A 99 2.48 -13.49 11.76
C LEU A 99 1.83 -12.68 10.62
N THR A 100 0.52 -12.85 10.46
CA THR A 100 -0.29 -12.13 9.46
C THR A 100 -1.56 -11.56 10.07
N LEU A 101 -2.21 -10.66 9.33
CA LEU A 101 -3.54 -10.19 9.68
C LEU A 101 -4.60 -11.29 9.47
N GLY A 102 -4.35 -12.28 8.60
CA GLY A 102 -5.20 -13.46 8.46
C GLY A 102 -5.38 -14.21 9.79
N ASP A 103 -4.29 -14.35 10.55
CA ASP A 103 -4.30 -15.02 11.85
C ASP A 103 -5.28 -14.35 12.83
N PHE A 104 -5.41 -13.03 12.77
CA PHE A 104 -6.40 -12.30 13.58
C PHE A 104 -7.82 -12.81 13.31
N PHE A 105 -8.20 -12.96 12.04
CA PHE A 105 -9.54 -13.44 11.67
C PHE A 105 -9.77 -14.88 12.14
N ARG A 106 -8.73 -15.71 12.17
CA ARG A 106 -8.81 -17.08 12.70
C ARG A 106 -9.05 -17.10 14.20
N GLU A 107 -8.21 -16.38 14.94
CA GLU A 107 -8.27 -16.29 16.41
C GLU A 107 -9.58 -15.66 16.85
N ARG A 108 -10.04 -14.63 16.14
CA ARG A 108 -11.24 -13.89 16.51
C ARG A 108 -12.53 -14.58 16.09
N TYR A 109 -12.55 -15.17 14.91
CA TYR A 109 -13.73 -15.78 14.31
C TYR A 109 -13.50 -17.27 14.10
N ASN A 110 -13.00 -17.67 12.94
CA ASN A 110 -12.78 -19.06 12.57
C ASN A 110 -11.95 -19.19 11.28
N ARG A 111 -11.60 -20.43 10.94
CA ARG A 111 -10.81 -20.77 9.74
C ARG A 111 -11.49 -20.37 8.41
N PRO A 112 -12.81 -20.55 8.20
CA PRO A 112 -13.46 -20.07 6.98
C PRO A 112 -13.35 -18.55 6.80
N THR A 113 -13.57 -17.78 7.87
CA THR A 113 -13.44 -16.31 7.83
C THR A 113 -12.01 -15.89 7.48
N GLU A 114 -11.01 -16.51 8.12
CA GLU A 114 -9.61 -16.30 7.79
C GLU A 114 -9.33 -16.53 6.30
N LEU A 115 -9.78 -17.65 5.73
CA LEU A 115 -9.51 -17.98 4.33
C LEU A 115 -10.10 -16.96 3.38
N VAL A 116 -11.38 -16.60 3.56
CA VAL A 116 -12.06 -15.64 2.67
C VAL A 116 -11.44 -14.25 2.78
N MET A 117 -11.11 -13.79 3.99
CA MET A 117 -10.45 -12.49 4.19
C MET A 117 -9.03 -12.47 3.65
N SER A 118 -8.26 -13.53 3.87
CA SER A 118 -6.90 -13.65 3.34
C SER A 118 -6.90 -13.62 1.81
N LEU A 119 -7.84 -14.32 1.16
CA LEU A 119 -7.97 -14.29 -0.30
C LEU A 119 -8.42 -12.91 -0.82
N ALA A 120 -9.37 -12.27 -0.15
CA ALA A 120 -9.81 -10.91 -0.52
C ALA A 120 -8.66 -9.90 -0.43
N ILE A 121 -7.87 -9.95 0.65
CA ILE A 121 -6.69 -9.10 0.83
C ILE A 121 -5.63 -9.43 -0.23
N VAL A 122 -5.31 -10.71 -0.47
CA VAL A 122 -4.33 -11.11 -1.51
C VAL A 122 -4.73 -10.61 -2.89
N MET A 123 -6.01 -10.73 -3.25
CA MET A 123 -6.53 -10.26 -4.55
C MET A 123 -6.43 -8.74 -4.69
N SER A 124 -6.64 -7.97 -3.62
CA SER A 124 -6.49 -6.50 -3.68
C SER A 124 -5.09 -6.07 -4.12
N TYR A 125 -4.04 -6.76 -3.65
CA TYR A 125 -2.67 -6.40 -4.04
C TYR A 125 -2.38 -6.50 -5.53
N LEU A 126 -3.15 -7.29 -6.29
CA LEU A 126 -2.92 -7.44 -7.73
C LEU A 126 -2.95 -6.09 -8.45
N GLY A 127 -3.94 -5.24 -8.16
CA GLY A 127 -4.03 -3.89 -8.74
C GLY A 127 -2.88 -2.99 -8.29
N TRP A 128 -2.59 -2.98 -6.99
CA TRP A 128 -1.58 -2.08 -6.43
C TRP A 128 -0.15 -2.40 -6.89
N VAL A 129 0.27 -3.67 -6.90
CA VAL A 129 1.61 -4.04 -7.41
C VAL A 129 1.68 -3.77 -8.92
N SER A 130 0.58 -4.00 -9.65
CA SER A 130 0.55 -3.77 -11.10
C SER A 130 0.74 -2.30 -11.45
N ALA A 131 0.16 -1.39 -10.67
CA ALA A 131 0.40 0.04 -10.81
C ALA A 131 1.90 0.41 -10.72
N GLN A 132 2.65 -0.27 -9.85
CA GLN A 132 4.10 -0.08 -9.75
C GLN A 132 4.83 -0.64 -10.98
N VAL A 133 4.45 -1.82 -11.46
CA VAL A 133 5.06 -2.44 -12.65
C VAL A 133 4.80 -1.59 -13.90
N THR A 134 3.58 -1.07 -14.06
CA THR A 134 3.21 -0.15 -15.14
C THR A 134 4.07 1.13 -15.11
N ALA A 135 4.29 1.72 -13.94
CA ALA A 135 5.21 2.87 -13.81
C ALA A 135 6.65 2.54 -14.18
N LEU A 136 7.17 1.36 -13.82
CA LEU A 136 8.51 0.95 -14.27
C LEU A 136 8.57 0.90 -15.80
N GLY A 137 7.53 0.38 -16.44
CA GLY A 137 7.38 0.39 -17.90
C GLY A 137 7.48 1.79 -18.50
N LEU A 138 6.68 2.72 -17.98
CA LEU A 138 6.68 4.13 -18.39
C LEU A 138 8.05 4.77 -18.20
N VAL A 139 8.66 4.61 -17.02
CA VAL A 139 9.96 5.22 -16.71
C VAL A 139 11.07 4.69 -17.61
N PHE A 140 11.13 3.38 -17.87
CA PHE A 140 12.13 2.82 -18.78
C PHE A 140 11.90 3.27 -20.23
N ASN A 141 10.65 3.39 -20.68
CA ASN A 141 10.34 3.92 -22.00
C ASN A 141 10.85 5.37 -22.16
N VAL A 142 10.56 6.23 -21.18
CA VAL A 142 11.02 7.64 -21.18
C VAL A 142 12.56 7.71 -21.11
N LEU A 143 13.20 6.97 -20.21
CA LEU A 143 14.66 6.96 -20.04
C LEU A 143 15.44 6.46 -21.26
N THR A 144 14.78 5.69 -22.12
CA THR A 144 15.37 5.15 -23.35
C THR A 144 14.92 5.89 -24.60
N GLU A 145 14.19 7.01 -24.45
CA GLU A 145 13.65 7.80 -25.56
C GLU A 145 12.85 6.93 -26.53
N GLY A 146 12.08 5.98 -26.00
CA GLY A 146 11.25 5.05 -26.76
C GLY A 146 11.98 3.82 -27.33
N ALA A 147 13.28 3.65 -27.10
CA ALA A 147 14.01 2.47 -27.58
C ALA A 147 13.53 1.17 -26.92
N LEU A 148 13.03 1.23 -25.67
CA LEU A 148 12.26 0.17 -25.05
C LEU A 148 10.78 0.54 -25.04
N SER A 149 9.92 -0.38 -25.47
CA SER A 149 8.47 -0.19 -25.29
C SER A 149 8.09 -0.23 -23.81
N ALA A 150 6.95 0.35 -23.43
CA ALA A 150 6.44 0.28 -22.06
C ALA A 150 6.36 -1.17 -21.56
N ASN A 151 5.85 -2.09 -22.39
CA ASN A 151 5.75 -3.52 -22.05
C ASN A 151 7.13 -4.17 -21.81
N GLN A 152 8.15 -3.83 -22.59
CA GLN A 152 9.52 -4.30 -22.34
C GLN A 152 10.06 -3.75 -21.02
N GLY A 153 9.80 -2.47 -20.74
CA GLY A 153 10.13 -1.85 -19.46
C GLY A 153 9.44 -2.53 -18.27
N MET A 154 8.15 -2.89 -18.41
CA MET A 154 7.40 -3.63 -17.38
C MET A 154 8.04 -4.98 -17.09
N LEU A 155 8.39 -5.75 -18.13
CA LEU A 155 9.03 -7.06 -17.97
C LEU A 155 10.38 -6.96 -17.25
N ILE A 156 11.22 -5.99 -17.63
CA ILE A 156 12.51 -5.74 -16.99
C ILE A 156 12.31 -5.32 -15.53
N GLY A 157 11.41 -4.36 -15.29
CA GLY A 157 11.09 -3.85 -13.97
C GLY A 157 10.57 -4.94 -13.04
N ALA A 158 9.60 -5.73 -13.49
CA ALA A 158 9.03 -6.85 -12.75
C ALA A 158 10.10 -7.90 -12.43
N ALA A 159 10.97 -8.25 -13.38
CA ALA A 159 12.07 -9.21 -13.15
C ALA A 159 13.06 -8.70 -12.09
N VAL A 160 13.40 -7.41 -12.12
CA VAL A 160 14.28 -6.79 -11.12
C VAL A 160 13.63 -6.83 -9.73
N VAL A 161 12.38 -6.36 -9.60
CA VAL A 161 11.63 -6.35 -8.32
C VAL A 161 11.49 -7.77 -7.76
N TRP A 162 11.12 -8.72 -8.61
CA TRP A 162 11.01 -10.12 -8.24
C TRP A 162 12.32 -10.67 -7.67
N ALA A 163 13.45 -10.44 -8.34
CA ALA A 163 14.73 -11.05 -8.00
C ALA A 163 15.17 -10.73 -6.56
N TYR A 164 15.18 -9.46 -6.14
CA TYR A 164 15.65 -9.13 -4.78
C TYR A 164 14.58 -9.34 -3.70
N THR A 165 13.29 -9.26 -4.04
CA THR A 165 12.21 -9.55 -3.09
C THR A 165 12.20 -11.03 -2.70
N LEU A 166 12.44 -11.91 -3.67
CA LEU A 166 12.48 -13.36 -3.48
C LEU A 166 13.45 -13.78 -2.36
N PHE A 167 14.68 -13.27 -2.39
CA PHE A 167 15.71 -13.68 -1.44
C PHE A 167 15.62 -12.92 -0.11
N GLY A 168 15.27 -11.64 -0.16
CA GLY A 168 15.50 -10.70 0.92
C GLY A 168 14.46 -10.59 2.03
N GLY A 169 13.17 -10.82 1.71
CA GLY A 169 12.08 -10.66 2.68
C GLY A 169 12.08 -9.30 3.38
N MET A 170 11.52 -9.25 4.59
CA MET A 170 11.35 -8.02 5.37
C MET A 170 12.67 -7.33 5.73
N TRP A 171 13.76 -8.09 5.96
CA TRP A 171 15.07 -7.50 6.24
C TRP A 171 15.62 -6.71 5.05
N SER A 172 15.49 -7.26 3.83
CA SER A 172 15.87 -6.54 2.61
C SER A 172 15.01 -5.30 2.45
N VAL A 173 13.69 -5.45 2.53
CA VAL A 173 12.74 -4.32 2.41
C VAL A 173 13.11 -3.22 3.40
N ALA A 174 13.31 -3.55 4.68
CA ALA A 174 13.63 -2.56 5.71
C ALA A 174 14.91 -1.76 5.40
N MET A 175 15.98 -2.42 4.96
CA MET A 175 17.26 -1.76 4.69
C MET A 175 17.26 -0.99 3.38
N THR A 176 16.70 -1.55 2.30
CA THR A 176 16.59 -0.84 1.02
C THR A 176 15.70 0.38 1.18
N THR A 177 14.55 0.23 1.83
CA THR A 177 13.62 1.33 2.06
C THR A 177 14.24 2.46 2.89
N PHE A 178 14.98 2.14 3.95
CA PHE A 178 15.63 3.18 4.76
C PHE A 178 16.61 4.03 3.93
N VAL A 179 17.41 3.40 3.08
CA VAL A 179 18.35 4.11 2.18
C VAL A 179 17.58 4.87 1.08
N GLN A 180 16.61 4.22 0.45
CA GLN A 180 15.80 4.79 -0.62
C GLN A 180 15.01 6.01 -0.15
N MET A 181 14.48 6.01 1.09
CA MET A 181 13.81 7.17 1.68
C MET A 181 14.71 8.40 1.66
N ILE A 182 16.00 8.25 2.02
CA ILE A 182 16.95 9.38 2.03
C ILE A 182 17.14 9.93 0.61
N VAL A 183 17.30 9.03 -0.36
CA VAL A 183 17.44 9.39 -1.79
C VAL A 183 16.20 10.10 -2.31
N ILE A 184 15.00 9.61 -1.97
CA ILE A 184 13.72 10.19 -2.38
C ILE A 184 13.54 11.59 -1.79
N VAL A 185 13.72 11.74 -0.48
CA VAL A 185 13.47 13.02 0.22
C VAL A 185 14.45 14.09 -0.26
N LEU A 186 15.75 13.79 -0.25
CA LEU A 186 16.76 14.75 -0.69
C LEU A 186 16.67 15.01 -2.20
N GLY A 187 16.42 13.97 -2.99
CA GLY A 187 16.30 14.05 -4.44
C GLY A 187 15.14 14.94 -4.86
N LEU A 188 13.93 14.66 -4.39
CA LEU A 188 12.77 15.44 -4.81
C LEU A 188 12.79 16.88 -4.26
N PHE A 189 13.34 17.14 -3.07
CA PHE A 189 13.55 18.52 -2.62
C PHE A 189 14.57 19.29 -3.47
N TYR A 190 15.64 18.63 -3.89
CA TYR A 190 16.61 19.24 -4.82
C TYR A 190 15.94 19.60 -6.15
N ILE A 191 15.11 18.70 -6.70
CA ILE A 191 14.37 18.97 -7.94
C ILE A 191 13.32 20.08 -7.74
N ALA A 192 12.60 20.08 -6.61
CA ALA A 192 11.63 21.12 -6.29
C ALA A 192 12.27 22.50 -6.17
N TRP A 193 13.48 22.57 -5.63
CA TRP A 193 14.24 23.81 -5.59
C TRP A 193 14.58 24.35 -6.99
N LEU A 194 15.05 23.48 -7.91
CA LEU A 194 15.33 23.87 -9.29
C LEU A 194 14.07 24.27 -10.06
N VAL A 195 13.02 23.47 -9.97
CA VAL A 195 11.73 23.72 -10.63
C VAL A 195 11.10 25.01 -10.12
N SER A 196 11.22 25.29 -8.81
CA SER A 196 10.74 26.54 -8.23
C SER A 196 11.42 27.76 -8.85
N ASP A 197 12.72 27.72 -9.12
CA ASP A 197 13.42 28.86 -9.76
C ASP A 197 12.89 29.10 -11.18
N MET A 198 12.69 28.01 -11.94
CA MET A 198 12.18 28.06 -13.30
C MET A 198 10.72 28.54 -13.38
N ALA A 199 9.88 28.17 -12.42
CA ALA A 199 8.48 28.54 -12.37
C ALA A 199 8.22 29.93 -11.77
N GLY A 200 9.26 30.70 -11.45
CA GLY A 200 9.14 32.04 -10.87
C GLY A 200 8.95 32.08 -9.35
N GLY A 201 9.12 30.94 -8.67
CA GLY A 201 9.01 30.79 -7.23
C GLY A 201 7.79 29.99 -6.78
N VAL A 202 7.87 29.37 -5.59
CA VAL A 202 6.75 28.60 -5.01
C VAL A 202 5.48 29.44 -4.89
N GLY A 203 5.60 30.71 -4.51
CA GLY A 203 4.45 31.62 -4.36
C GLY A 203 3.65 31.76 -5.66
N THR A 204 4.33 31.96 -6.79
CA THR A 204 3.70 32.12 -8.10
C THR A 204 2.93 30.87 -8.51
N VAL A 205 3.51 29.68 -8.28
CA VAL A 205 2.85 28.39 -8.55
C VAL A 205 1.60 28.21 -7.69
N VAL A 206 1.68 28.50 -6.39
CA VAL A 206 0.55 28.36 -5.47
C VAL A 206 -0.55 29.37 -5.78
N GLU A 207 -0.20 30.62 -6.10
CA GLU A 207 -1.18 31.66 -6.49
C GLU A 207 -1.89 31.30 -7.78
N HIS A 208 -1.16 30.80 -8.79
CA HIS A 208 -1.76 30.31 -10.03
C HIS A 208 -2.69 29.12 -9.78
N ALA A 209 -2.28 28.15 -8.96
CA ALA A 209 -3.11 27.01 -8.57
C ALA A 209 -4.38 27.44 -7.86
N ALA A 210 -4.28 28.40 -6.93
CA ALA A 210 -5.42 28.95 -6.20
C ALA A 210 -6.39 29.66 -7.15
N ALA A 211 -5.87 30.52 -8.05
CA ALA A 211 -6.69 31.23 -9.02
C ALA A 211 -7.39 30.28 -10.02
N ALA A 212 -6.77 29.14 -10.33
CA ALA A 212 -7.35 28.08 -11.16
C ALA A 212 -8.32 27.15 -10.39
N GLY A 213 -8.61 27.42 -9.11
CA GLY A 213 -9.50 26.58 -8.28
C GLY A 213 -8.91 25.23 -7.88
N LYS A 214 -7.61 24.99 -8.14
CA LYS A 214 -6.99 23.68 -7.91
C LYS A 214 -6.77 23.35 -6.44
N LEU A 215 -6.83 24.32 -5.54
CA LEU A 215 -6.58 24.12 -4.10
C LEU A 215 -7.87 23.88 -3.29
N GLU A 216 -9.02 23.74 -3.95
CA GLU A 216 -10.30 23.47 -3.29
C GLU A 216 -10.40 21.99 -2.86
N TRP A 217 -10.55 21.74 -1.55
CA TRP A 217 -10.62 20.39 -0.99
C TRP A 217 -12.04 19.83 -0.89
N LEU A 218 -13.02 20.72 -0.73
CA LEU A 218 -14.40 20.33 -0.48
C LEU A 218 -15.11 20.09 -1.81
N PRO A 219 -15.99 19.07 -1.89
CA PRO A 219 -16.80 18.88 -3.07
C PRO A 219 -17.82 20.01 -3.18
N LYS A 220 -18.44 20.14 -4.35
CA LYS A 220 -19.67 20.92 -4.47
C LYS A 220 -20.70 20.40 -3.47
N LEU A 221 -21.52 21.29 -2.91
CA LEU A 221 -22.53 20.94 -1.89
C LEU A 221 -23.76 20.23 -2.47
N SER A 222 -23.56 19.36 -3.46
CA SER A 222 -24.58 18.49 -4.01
C SER A 222 -24.51 17.12 -3.32
N VAL A 223 -25.65 16.43 -3.20
CA VAL A 223 -25.70 15.11 -2.56
C VAL A 223 -24.80 14.09 -3.29
N PRO A 224 -24.82 13.96 -4.63
CA PRO A 224 -23.93 13.04 -5.34
C PRO A 224 -22.45 13.33 -5.09
N ASP A 225 -22.04 14.60 -5.14
CA ASP A 225 -20.63 14.97 -4.99
C ASP A 225 -20.13 14.68 -3.56
N ILE A 226 -20.96 14.94 -2.54
CA ILE A 226 -20.63 14.60 -1.14
C ILE A 226 -20.51 13.08 -0.96
N ILE A 227 -21.40 12.30 -1.58
CA ILE A 227 -21.36 10.83 -1.50
C ILE A 227 -20.10 10.29 -2.19
N ALA A 228 -19.76 10.77 -3.39
CA ALA A 228 -18.57 10.38 -4.12
C ALA A 228 -17.30 10.72 -3.33
N TRP A 229 -17.24 11.94 -2.78
CA TRP A 229 -16.12 12.41 -1.95
C TRP A 229 -15.92 11.53 -0.70
N LEU A 230 -17.00 11.22 0.02
CA LEU A 230 -16.94 10.32 1.18
C LEU A 230 -16.58 8.89 0.78
N ALA A 231 -17.11 8.39 -0.34
CA ALA A 231 -16.82 7.07 -0.84
C ALA A 231 -15.33 6.93 -1.20
N ALA A 232 -14.74 7.90 -1.92
CA ALA A 232 -13.32 7.92 -2.25
C ALA A 232 -12.44 7.95 -0.99
N LEU A 233 -12.75 8.84 -0.04
CA LEU A 233 -12.04 8.97 1.24
C LEU A 233 -12.04 7.66 2.02
N LEU A 234 -13.20 7.01 2.14
CA LEU A 234 -13.35 5.79 2.93
C LEU A 234 -12.85 4.55 2.20
N THR A 235 -12.90 4.52 0.87
CA THR A 235 -12.32 3.44 0.05
C THR A 235 -10.83 3.36 0.29
N MET A 236 -10.11 4.46 0.16
CA MET A 236 -8.67 4.46 0.47
C MET A 236 -8.42 4.42 1.98
N GLY A 237 -9.13 5.21 2.79
CA GLY A 237 -8.87 5.34 4.22
C GLY A 237 -9.21 4.10 5.03
N PHE A 238 -10.43 3.58 4.93
CA PHE A 238 -10.85 2.40 5.69
C PHE A 238 -10.53 1.11 4.95
N GLY A 239 -10.64 1.09 3.61
CA GLY A 239 -10.32 -0.09 2.81
C GLY A 239 -8.85 -0.51 2.91
N SER A 240 -7.94 0.41 3.24
CA SER A 240 -6.52 0.10 3.40
C SER A 240 -6.12 -0.41 4.78
N ILE A 241 -6.93 -0.20 5.82
CA ILE A 241 -6.60 -0.63 7.19
C ILE A 241 -6.40 -2.15 7.30
N PRO A 242 -7.22 -3.01 6.64
CA PRO A 242 -7.03 -4.46 6.64
C PRO A 242 -5.86 -4.96 5.80
N GLN A 243 -5.02 -4.10 5.25
CA GLN A 243 -3.94 -4.51 4.38
C GLN A 243 -2.79 -5.13 5.18
N GLN A 244 -2.22 -6.20 4.63
CA GLN A 244 -1.14 -6.95 5.26
C GLN A 244 0.13 -6.11 5.36
N ASP A 245 0.45 -5.26 4.40
CA ASP A 245 1.66 -4.45 4.34
C ASP A 245 1.73 -3.43 5.49
N VAL A 246 0.59 -2.83 5.87
CA VAL A 246 0.45 -1.91 7.00
C VAL A 246 0.66 -2.66 8.31
N PHE A 247 -0.08 -3.76 8.49
CA PHE A 247 0.06 -4.62 9.67
C PHE A 247 1.49 -5.14 9.83
N GLN A 248 2.07 -5.70 8.77
CA GLN A 248 3.37 -6.37 8.79
C GLN A 248 4.50 -5.39 9.15
N ARG A 249 4.44 -4.14 8.70
CA ARG A 249 5.42 -3.10 9.06
C ARG A 249 5.32 -2.69 10.52
N ALA A 250 4.11 -2.38 10.98
CA ALA A 250 3.87 -2.08 12.38
C ALA A 250 4.32 -3.24 13.28
N ASN A 251 3.99 -4.47 12.89
CA ASN A 251 4.30 -5.69 13.63
C ASN A 251 5.79 -6.05 13.63
N SER A 252 6.58 -5.57 12.66
CA SER A 252 8.05 -5.74 12.61
C SER A 252 8.82 -4.83 13.59
N SER A 253 8.11 -3.96 14.30
CA SER A 253 8.67 -3.03 15.28
C SER A 253 9.24 -3.72 16.52
N LYS A 254 10.31 -3.13 17.08
CA LYS A 254 10.94 -3.62 18.33
C LYS A 254 10.06 -3.59 19.57
N ASN A 255 9.00 -2.77 19.59
CA ASN A 255 8.00 -2.71 20.66
C ASN A 255 6.70 -2.05 20.16
N GLU A 256 5.64 -2.11 20.98
CA GLU A 256 4.32 -1.57 20.65
C GLU A 256 4.33 -0.04 20.44
N THR A 257 5.18 0.70 21.16
CA THR A 257 5.30 2.15 21.01
C THR A 257 5.84 2.51 19.62
N VAL A 258 6.83 1.75 19.13
CA VAL A 258 7.37 1.91 17.79
C VAL A 258 6.35 1.48 16.73
N ALA A 259 5.55 0.43 16.97
CA ALA A 259 4.48 0.01 16.06
C ALA A 259 3.44 1.12 15.85
N VAL A 260 3.00 1.76 16.94
CA VAL A 260 2.05 2.87 16.91
C VAL A 260 2.67 4.10 16.24
N TRP A 261 3.71 4.66 16.86
CA TRP A 261 4.22 5.97 16.44
C TRP A 261 5.04 5.91 15.15
N GLY A 262 5.66 4.76 14.83
CA GLY A 262 6.32 4.56 13.55
C GLY A 262 5.33 4.64 12.38
N THR A 263 4.12 4.08 12.58
CA THR A 263 3.05 4.13 11.57
C THR A 263 2.43 5.52 11.47
N VAL A 264 2.13 6.17 12.60
CA VAL A 264 1.57 7.54 12.62
C VAL A 264 2.52 8.55 11.99
N LEU A 265 3.80 8.53 12.38
CA LEU A 265 4.80 9.46 11.83
C LEU A 265 5.06 9.18 10.34
N GLY A 266 5.13 7.91 9.94
CA GLY A 266 5.26 7.54 8.53
C GLY A 266 4.12 8.06 7.67
N GLY A 267 2.87 7.88 8.13
CA GLY A 267 1.68 8.39 7.44
C GLY A 267 1.62 9.93 7.40
N SER A 268 2.00 10.58 8.49
CA SER A 268 2.05 12.05 8.56
C SER A 268 3.12 12.63 7.63
N PHE A 269 4.30 12.01 7.56
CA PHE A 269 5.35 12.42 6.62
C PHE A 269 4.96 12.16 5.17
N TYR A 270 4.28 11.04 4.89
CA TYR A 270 3.74 10.77 3.56
C TYR A 270 2.76 11.88 3.12
N PHE A 271 1.80 12.24 3.97
CA PHE A 271 0.84 13.32 3.69
C PHE A 271 1.54 14.64 3.33
N LEU A 272 2.47 15.08 4.18
CA LEU A 272 3.15 16.36 4.02
C LEU A 272 4.06 16.36 2.79
N PHE A 273 4.73 15.24 2.53
CA PHE A 273 5.70 15.13 1.45
C PHE A 273 5.06 14.90 0.08
N ALA A 274 3.82 14.38 0.03
CA ALA A 274 3.02 14.30 -1.20
C ALA A 274 2.82 15.67 -1.87
N ALA A 275 2.89 16.78 -1.13
CA ALA A 275 2.87 18.12 -1.70
C ALA A 275 4.03 18.39 -2.70
N VAL A 276 5.17 17.70 -2.57
CA VAL A 276 6.34 17.91 -3.42
C VAL A 276 6.09 17.48 -4.87
N PRO A 277 5.74 16.22 -5.19
CA PRO A 277 5.45 15.84 -6.58
C PRO A 277 4.28 16.61 -7.19
N LEU A 278 3.26 16.96 -6.39
CA LEU A 278 2.15 17.80 -6.82
C LEU A 278 2.62 19.20 -7.27
N PHE A 279 3.49 19.81 -6.46
CA PHE A 279 4.14 21.08 -6.81
C PHE A 279 4.98 20.95 -8.09
N LEU A 280 5.76 19.87 -8.23
CA LEU A 280 6.58 19.63 -9.42
C LEU A 280 5.74 19.53 -10.69
N ALA A 281 4.67 18.72 -10.67
CA ALA A 281 3.81 18.52 -11.83
C ALA A 281 3.03 19.78 -12.18
N TYR A 282 2.49 20.50 -11.19
CA TYR A 282 1.76 21.74 -11.46
C TYR A 282 2.65 22.89 -11.94
N SER A 283 3.91 22.91 -11.51
CA SER A 283 4.89 23.88 -12.04
C SER A 283 5.11 23.73 -13.54
N ALA A 284 4.88 22.55 -14.12
CA ALA A 284 4.95 22.33 -15.56
C ALA A 284 4.00 23.26 -16.34
N VAL A 285 2.85 23.62 -15.77
CA VAL A 285 1.85 24.50 -16.39
C VAL A 285 2.43 25.88 -16.69
N GLN A 286 3.38 26.36 -15.88
CA GLN A 286 4.03 27.65 -16.08
C GLN A 286 5.33 27.56 -16.88
N ILE A 287 6.03 26.43 -16.77
CA ILE A 287 7.32 26.22 -17.45
C ILE A 287 7.12 25.90 -18.93
N ASP A 288 6.20 24.98 -19.24
CA ASP A 288 5.92 24.53 -20.61
C ASP A 288 4.42 24.16 -20.77
N PRO A 289 3.55 25.16 -21.01
CA PRO A 289 2.12 24.94 -21.19
C PRO A 289 1.78 24.06 -22.41
N GLU A 290 2.58 24.10 -23.47
CA GLU A 290 2.35 23.34 -24.69
C GLU A 290 2.59 21.85 -24.47
N MET A 291 3.67 21.50 -23.77
CA MET A 291 3.94 20.12 -23.35
C MET A 291 2.83 19.58 -22.45
N VAL A 292 2.36 20.40 -21.49
CA VAL A 292 1.23 20.01 -20.63
C VAL A 292 -0.02 19.77 -21.46
N ALA A 293 -0.40 20.69 -22.34
CA ALA A 293 -1.59 20.52 -23.18
C ALA A 293 -1.54 19.23 -24.01
N ARG A 294 -0.39 18.91 -24.62
CA ARG A 294 -0.20 17.66 -25.37
C ARG A 294 -0.40 16.43 -24.50
N PHE A 295 0.32 16.35 -23.38
CA PHE A 295 0.28 15.15 -22.56
C PHE A 295 -1.01 15.02 -21.75
N MET A 296 -1.74 16.10 -21.50
CA MET A 296 -3.10 16.00 -20.93
C MET A 296 -4.08 15.29 -21.88
N GLU A 297 -3.83 15.31 -23.20
CA GLU A 297 -4.64 14.57 -24.18
C GLU A 297 -4.14 13.14 -24.41
N GLU A 298 -2.82 12.91 -24.29
CA GLU A 298 -2.19 11.61 -24.51
C GLU A 298 -2.17 10.72 -23.26
N ASP A 299 -1.42 11.16 -22.25
CA ASP A 299 -1.25 10.51 -20.94
C ASP A 299 -0.63 11.52 -19.96
N SER A 300 -1.45 12.03 -19.04
CA SER A 300 -1.07 13.07 -18.08
C SER A 300 0.04 12.60 -17.12
N GLN A 301 0.24 11.28 -16.96
CA GLN A 301 1.32 10.71 -16.15
C GLN A 301 2.71 10.93 -16.77
N LEU A 302 2.78 11.26 -18.07
CA LEU A 302 4.03 11.57 -18.77
C LEU A 302 4.53 13.01 -18.52
N ILE A 303 3.70 13.90 -17.99
CA ILE A 303 4.03 15.33 -17.82
C ILE A 303 5.28 15.50 -16.95
N LEU A 304 5.29 14.90 -15.76
CA LEU A 304 6.39 15.08 -14.81
C LEU A 304 7.71 14.49 -15.34
N PRO A 305 7.79 13.23 -15.83
CA PRO A 305 9.00 12.70 -16.44
C PRO A 305 9.53 13.55 -17.60
N ASN A 306 8.65 14.04 -18.49
CA ASN A 306 9.05 14.83 -19.64
C ASN A 306 9.48 16.25 -19.27
N LEU A 307 8.88 16.85 -18.23
CA LEU A 307 9.37 18.11 -17.66
C LEU A 307 10.85 17.97 -17.28
N ILE A 308 11.21 16.88 -16.58
CA ILE A 308 12.57 16.66 -16.11
C ILE A 308 13.53 16.43 -17.27
N VAL A 309 13.20 15.57 -18.24
CA VAL A 309 14.08 15.30 -19.39
C VAL A 309 14.27 16.53 -20.26
N GLY A 310 13.20 17.30 -20.50
CA GLY A 310 13.22 18.46 -21.40
C GLY A 310 13.88 19.70 -20.81
N HIS A 311 13.78 19.91 -19.48
CA HIS A 311 14.09 21.21 -18.87
C HIS A 311 15.18 21.17 -17.80
N MET A 312 15.53 20.00 -17.25
CA MET A 312 16.49 19.92 -16.14
C MET A 312 17.90 19.60 -16.62
N PRO A 313 18.95 20.09 -15.94
CA PRO A 313 20.32 19.70 -16.24
C PRO A 313 20.52 18.20 -16.00
N PHE A 314 21.45 17.60 -16.74
CA PHE A 314 21.69 16.14 -16.73
C PHE A 314 21.81 15.53 -15.33
N PHE A 315 22.50 16.20 -14.40
CA PHE A 315 22.65 15.71 -13.02
C PHE A 315 21.31 15.63 -12.30
N ALA A 316 20.45 16.63 -12.44
CA ALA A 316 19.11 16.64 -11.86
C ALA A 316 18.22 15.53 -12.46
N GLN A 317 18.34 15.25 -13.77
CA GLN A 317 17.66 14.11 -14.39
C GLN A 317 18.06 12.79 -13.73
N VAL A 318 19.37 12.55 -13.52
CA VAL A 318 19.87 11.35 -12.84
C VAL A 318 19.30 11.23 -11.43
N VAL A 319 19.28 12.32 -10.66
CA VAL A 319 18.75 12.35 -9.29
C VAL A 319 17.25 12.03 -9.27
N PHE A 320 16.47 12.69 -10.14
CA PHE A 320 15.02 12.49 -10.20
C PHE A 320 14.67 11.04 -10.58
N PHE A 321 15.22 10.52 -11.68
CA PHE A 321 14.90 9.16 -12.12
C PHE A 321 15.46 8.09 -11.18
N GLY A 322 16.60 8.36 -10.52
CA GLY A 322 17.09 7.54 -9.42
C GLY A 322 16.08 7.49 -8.27
N ALA A 323 15.61 8.64 -7.79
CA ALA A 323 14.58 8.74 -6.75
C ALA A 323 13.25 8.09 -7.16
N LEU A 324 12.80 8.31 -8.40
CA LEU A 324 11.56 7.74 -8.95
C LEU A 324 11.64 6.20 -9.02
N LEU A 325 12.72 5.63 -9.52
CA LEU A 325 12.86 4.17 -9.49
C LEU A 325 13.02 3.62 -8.07
N SER A 326 13.66 4.38 -7.17
CA SER A 326 13.77 4.00 -5.75
C SER A 326 12.41 3.77 -5.12
N VAL A 327 11.51 4.74 -5.32
CA VAL A 327 10.19 4.74 -4.71
C VAL A 327 9.31 3.65 -5.30
N ILE A 328 9.35 3.46 -6.63
CA ILE A 328 8.57 2.41 -7.29
C ILE A 328 9.04 1.02 -6.82
N MET A 329 10.36 0.82 -6.70
CA MET A 329 10.93 -0.45 -6.24
C MET A 329 10.67 -0.75 -4.76
N SER A 330 10.77 0.26 -3.87
CA SER A 330 10.47 0.07 -2.46
C SER A 330 9.03 -0.38 -2.25
N THR A 331 8.09 0.30 -2.93
CA THR A 331 6.67 -0.06 -2.88
C THR A 331 6.45 -1.45 -3.48
N ALA A 332 6.88 -1.69 -4.72
CA ALA A 332 6.62 -2.95 -5.42
C ALA A 332 7.15 -4.18 -4.65
N SER A 333 8.35 -4.10 -4.07
CA SER A 333 8.87 -5.23 -3.27
C SER A 333 8.07 -5.48 -1.99
N GLY A 334 7.66 -4.42 -1.30
CA GLY A 334 6.85 -4.51 -0.10
C GLY A 334 5.45 -5.07 -0.37
N THR A 335 4.80 -4.61 -1.45
CA THR A 335 3.45 -5.02 -1.85
C THR A 335 3.44 -6.36 -2.60
N LEU A 336 4.58 -6.85 -3.08
CA LEU A 336 4.74 -8.23 -3.57
C LEU A 336 4.93 -9.22 -2.41
N LEU A 337 5.66 -8.83 -1.36
CA LEU A 337 5.94 -9.70 -0.21
C LEU A 337 4.68 -9.93 0.65
N ALA A 338 3.94 -8.87 0.97
CA ALA A 338 2.77 -8.92 1.86
C ALA A 338 1.70 -9.96 1.46
N PRO A 339 1.11 -9.92 0.24
CA PRO A 339 0.14 -10.92 -0.20
C PRO A 339 0.74 -12.32 -0.25
N SER A 340 2.01 -12.45 -0.65
CA SER A 340 2.68 -13.74 -0.74
C SER A 340 2.81 -14.41 0.62
N VAL A 341 3.08 -13.62 1.67
CA VAL A 341 3.10 -14.09 3.05
C VAL A 341 1.70 -14.50 3.52
N THR A 342 0.69 -13.65 3.30
CA THR A 342 -0.69 -13.96 3.68
C THR A 342 -1.20 -15.22 3.00
N PHE A 343 -0.95 -15.37 1.69
CA PHE A 343 -1.35 -16.56 0.97
C PHE A 343 -0.61 -17.81 1.47
N SER A 344 0.69 -17.69 1.74
CA SER A 344 1.50 -18.80 2.22
C SER A 344 1.08 -19.27 3.61
N GLU A 345 0.96 -18.36 4.57
CA GLU A 345 0.60 -18.67 5.95
C GLU A 345 -0.87 -19.04 6.08
N ASN A 346 -1.77 -18.20 5.57
CA ASN A 346 -3.19 -18.34 5.87
C ASN A 346 -3.91 -19.25 4.89
N VAL A 347 -3.46 -19.38 3.64
CA VAL A 347 -4.13 -20.26 2.66
C VAL A 347 -3.42 -21.60 2.61
N LEU A 348 -2.16 -21.64 2.19
CA LEU A 348 -1.45 -22.88 1.88
C LEU A 348 -1.04 -23.70 3.11
N ARG A 349 -0.50 -23.07 4.15
CA ARG A 349 0.04 -23.78 5.33
C ARG A 349 -1.02 -24.65 6.02
N GLY A 350 -2.28 -24.22 6.05
CA GLY A 350 -3.37 -25.01 6.63
C GLY A 350 -3.65 -26.33 5.92
N PHE A 351 -3.24 -26.49 4.65
CA PHE A 351 -3.32 -27.76 3.92
C PHE A 351 -2.08 -28.64 4.11
N MET A 352 -1.03 -28.13 4.75
CA MET A 352 0.25 -28.82 5.00
C MET A 352 0.71 -28.61 6.45
N PRO A 353 -0.02 -29.17 7.45
CA PRO A 353 0.19 -28.86 8.86
C PRO A 353 1.55 -29.31 9.42
N GLU A 354 2.17 -30.36 8.85
CA GLU A 354 3.48 -30.88 9.30
C GLU A 354 4.70 -30.22 8.60
N MET A 355 4.49 -29.06 7.97
CA MET A 355 5.55 -28.39 7.21
C MET A 355 6.61 -27.75 8.12
N SER A 356 7.88 -28.11 7.89
CA SER A 356 9.03 -27.47 8.55
C SER A 356 9.22 -26.00 8.14
N ASP A 357 9.86 -25.19 8.99
CA ASP A 357 10.15 -23.77 8.70
C ASP A 357 10.93 -23.54 7.40
N LYS A 358 11.84 -24.46 7.07
CA LYS A 358 12.61 -24.40 5.82
C LYS A 358 11.72 -24.64 4.60
N ALA A 359 10.82 -25.61 4.68
CA ALA A 359 9.86 -25.88 3.62
C ALA A 359 8.87 -24.71 3.48
N PHE A 360 8.42 -24.13 4.58
CA PHE A 360 7.56 -22.95 4.58
C PHE A 360 8.23 -21.75 3.90
N LEU A 361 9.50 -21.47 4.22
CA LEU A 361 10.25 -20.40 3.57
C LEU A 361 10.36 -20.61 2.04
N TRP A 362 10.62 -21.83 1.59
CA TRP A 362 10.67 -22.15 0.15
C TRP A 362 9.31 -22.01 -0.52
N MET A 363 8.24 -22.48 0.12
CA MET A 363 6.88 -22.29 -0.37
C MET A 363 6.55 -20.81 -0.53
N THR A 364 6.85 -19.97 0.47
CA THR A 364 6.62 -18.52 0.39
C THR A 364 7.38 -17.89 -0.78
N ARG A 365 8.61 -18.33 -1.05
CA ARG A 365 9.39 -17.87 -2.22
C ARG A 365 8.76 -18.29 -3.56
N ILE A 366 8.21 -19.50 -3.64
CA ILE A 366 7.47 -19.95 -4.82
C ILE A 366 6.23 -19.09 -5.02
N VAL A 367 5.47 -18.81 -3.95
CA VAL A 367 4.29 -17.93 -4.01
C VAL A 367 4.65 -16.52 -4.46
N VAL A 368 5.74 -15.92 -3.97
CA VAL A 368 6.26 -14.63 -4.45
C VAL A 368 6.47 -14.64 -5.96
N THR A 369 7.03 -15.73 -6.48
CA THR A 369 7.29 -15.88 -7.93
C THR A 369 5.98 -15.99 -8.71
N VAL A 370 5.05 -16.83 -8.26
CA VAL A 370 3.74 -16.99 -8.92
C VAL A 370 2.96 -15.67 -8.91
N PHE A 371 2.96 -14.97 -7.79
CA PHE A 371 2.28 -13.69 -7.66
C PHE A 371 2.93 -12.61 -8.54
N ALA A 372 4.26 -12.55 -8.62
CA ALA A 372 4.97 -11.64 -9.52
C ALA A 372 4.62 -11.88 -11.00
N VAL A 373 4.51 -13.14 -11.41
CA VAL A 373 4.06 -13.51 -12.76
C VAL A 373 2.61 -13.05 -12.98
N GLY A 374 1.71 -13.31 -12.02
CA GLY A 374 0.31 -12.87 -12.11
C GLY A 374 0.15 -11.35 -12.22
N VAL A 375 0.89 -10.60 -11.40
CA VAL A 375 0.97 -9.13 -11.47
C VAL A 375 1.46 -8.67 -12.84
N CYS A 376 2.56 -9.24 -13.33
CA CYS A 376 3.12 -8.86 -14.63
C CYS A 376 2.14 -9.13 -15.77
N LEU A 377 1.43 -10.27 -15.74
CA LEU A 377 0.41 -10.60 -16.74
C LEU A 377 -0.77 -9.61 -16.68
N TYR A 378 -1.25 -9.27 -15.48
CA TYR A 378 -2.31 -8.29 -15.31
C TYR A 378 -1.88 -6.90 -15.81
N SER A 379 -0.67 -6.45 -15.45
CA SER A 379 -0.12 -5.15 -15.88
C SER A 379 0.00 -5.03 -17.40
N LEU A 380 0.34 -6.13 -18.09
CA LEU A 380 0.43 -6.18 -19.56
C LEU A 380 -0.95 -6.19 -20.26
N SER A 381 -2.03 -6.45 -19.52
CA SER A 381 -3.38 -6.63 -20.07
C SER A 381 -4.37 -5.52 -19.71
N THR A 382 -4.04 -4.72 -18.70
CA THR A 382 -4.93 -3.67 -18.19
C THR A 382 -4.71 -2.36 -18.94
N GLU A 383 -5.80 -1.61 -19.14
CA GLU A 383 -5.80 -0.26 -19.72
C GLU A 383 -6.08 0.81 -18.64
N GLU A 384 -6.22 0.40 -17.38
CA GLU A 384 -6.47 1.30 -16.25
C GLU A 384 -5.28 2.21 -15.96
N SER A 385 -5.57 3.45 -15.51
CA SER A 385 -4.52 4.37 -15.05
C SER A 385 -3.84 3.85 -13.78
N ILE A 386 -2.66 4.40 -13.46
CA ILE A 386 -1.94 4.02 -12.23
C ILE A 386 -2.80 4.28 -10.99
N HIS A 387 -3.50 5.41 -10.94
CA HIS A 387 -4.38 5.73 -9.80
C HIS A 387 -5.60 4.79 -9.76
N GLY A 388 -6.25 4.55 -10.90
CA GLY A 388 -7.43 3.68 -10.98
C GLY A 388 -7.16 2.24 -10.55
N MET A 389 -6.01 1.67 -10.94
CA MET A 389 -5.58 0.34 -10.49
C MET A 389 -5.46 0.25 -8.96
N VAL A 390 -4.98 1.30 -8.31
CA VAL A 390 -4.79 1.32 -6.85
C VAL A 390 -6.12 1.57 -6.13
N GLU A 391 -6.96 2.48 -6.61
CA GLU A 391 -8.27 2.71 -5.99
C GLU A 391 -9.15 1.46 -6.09
N ASN A 392 -9.17 0.79 -7.25
CA ASN A 392 -9.91 -0.45 -7.47
C ASN A 392 -9.45 -1.58 -6.54
N ALA A 393 -8.16 -1.62 -6.18
CA ALA A 393 -7.62 -2.61 -5.25
C ALA A 393 -8.32 -2.56 -3.88
N TYR A 394 -8.66 -1.37 -3.37
CA TYR A 394 -9.18 -1.24 -2.00
C TYR A 394 -10.71 -1.34 -1.89
N LYS A 395 -11.44 -1.37 -3.01
CA LYS A 395 -12.89 -1.59 -3.03
C LYS A 395 -13.28 -2.88 -2.30
N VAL A 396 -12.59 -3.98 -2.60
CA VAL A 396 -12.88 -5.30 -2.01
C VAL A 396 -12.65 -5.33 -0.50
N THR A 397 -11.57 -4.71 0.00
CA THR A 397 -11.24 -4.72 1.42
C THR A 397 -12.11 -3.76 2.22
N LEU A 398 -12.54 -2.64 1.64
CA LEU A 398 -13.55 -1.78 2.25
C LEU A 398 -14.88 -2.55 2.42
N ALA A 399 -15.37 -3.16 1.34
CA ALA A 399 -16.66 -3.84 1.35
C ALA A 399 -16.67 -5.09 2.26
N CYS A 400 -15.56 -5.83 2.31
CA CYS A 400 -15.56 -7.17 2.93
C CYS A 400 -14.76 -7.25 4.24
N ALA A 401 -13.62 -6.57 4.37
CA ALA A 401 -12.63 -6.86 5.41
C ALA A 401 -12.59 -5.85 6.55
N PHE A 402 -12.83 -4.56 6.26
CA PHE A 402 -12.74 -3.51 7.27
C PHE A 402 -13.71 -3.70 8.43
N VAL A 403 -14.99 -3.99 8.14
CA VAL A 403 -16.02 -4.16 9.16
C VAL A 403 -15.72 -5.35 10.10
N PRO A 404 -15.40 -6.57 9.60
CA PRO A 404 -14.98 -7.67 10.46
C PRO A 404 -13.71 -7.38 11.27
N LEU A 405 -12.75 -6.63 10.73
CA LEU A 405 -11.55 -6.26 11.47
C LEU A 405 -11.88 -5.31 12.63
N PHE A 406 -12.55 -4.20 12.34
CA PHE A 406 -12.89 -3.17 13.33
C PHE A 406 -13.81 -3.73 14.42
N ALA A 407 -14.90 -4.39 14.03
CA ALA A 407 -15.84 -4.99 14.98
C ALA A 407 -15.19 -6.11 15.80
N GLY A 408 -14.30 -6.89 15.19
CA GLY A 408 -13.60 -7.98 15.88
C GLY A 408 -12.73 -7.49 17.04
N LEU A 409 -12.09 -6.33 16.87
CA LEU A 409 -11.28 -5.70 17.92
C LEU A 409 -12.14 -5.04 19.00
N TYR A 410 -13.13 -4.23 18.61
CA TYR A 410 -13.78 -3.31 19.57
C TYR A 410 -15.19 -3.73 20.00
N TRP A 411 -15.81 -4.72 19.36
CA TRP A 411 -17.19 -5.12 19.65
C TRP A 411 -17.28 -6.55 20.17
N ARG A 412 -17.73 -6.69 21.43
CA ARG A 412 -17.93 -7.98 22.12
C ARG A 412 -18.89 -8.93 21.40
N ARG A 413 -19.87 -8.37 20.70
CA ARG A 413 -20.87 -9.13 19.94
C ARG A 413 -20.44 -9.48 18.53
N ALA A 414 -19.28 -9.01 18.05
CA ALA A 414 -18.75 -9.52 16.80
C ALA A 414 -18.54 -11.04 16.96
N ASN A 415 -19.17 -11.86 16.14
CA ASN A 415 -19.10 -13.31 16.27
C ASN A 415 -18.96 -13.93 14.87
N GLU A 416 -18.81 -15.25 14.80
CA GLU A 416 -18.59 -15.96 13.54
C GLU A 416 -19.73 -15.73 12.52
N LEU A 417 -20.98 -15.67 12.98
CA LEU A 417 -22.14 -15.38 12.14
C LEU A 417 -22.12 -13.93 11.65
N GLY A 418 -21.83 -12.97 12.52
CA GLY A 418 -21.68 -11.55 12.17
C GLY A 418 -20.59 -11.33 11.12
N ALA A 419 -19.43 -11.95 11.27
CA ALA A 419 -18.37 -11.90 10.27
C ALA A 419 -18.82 -12.52 8.94
N ALA A 420 -19.42 -13.71 8.95
CA ALA A 420 -19.89 -14.35 7.73
C ALA A 420 -20.94 -13.53 6.98
N LEU A 421 -21.93 -12.97 7.68
CA LEU A 421 -22.97 -12.12 7.08
C LEU A 421 -22.41 -10.79 6.60
N SER A 422 -21.49 -10.17 7.34
CA SER A 422 -20.78 -8.96 6.94
C SER A 422 -20.07 -9.16 5.60
N ILE A 423 -19.31 -10.25 5.48
CA ILE A 423 -18.57 -10.58 4.24
C ILE A 423 -19.55 -10.87 3.10
N LEU A 424 -20.56 -11.71 3.34
CA LEU A 424 -21.52 -12.13 2.31
C LEU A 424 -22.32 -10.93 1.78
N PHE A 425 -22.87 -10.11 2.67
CA PHE A 425 -23.69 -8.96 2.28
C PHE A 425 -22.84 -7.89 1.61
N GLY A 426 -21.65 -7.62 2.16
CA GLY A 426 -20.71 -6.67 1.57
C GLY A 426 -20.30 -7.06 0.14
N ALA A 427 -19.87 -8.30 -0.04
CA ALA A 427 -19.47 -8.81 -1.36
C ALA A 427 -20.65 -8.87 -2.34
N ALA A 428 -21.81 -9.37 -1.91
CA ALA A 428 -22.98 -9.52 -2.78
C ALA A 428 -23.51 -8.16 -3.28
N VAL A 429 -23.60 -7.17 -2.39
CA VAL A 429 -24.07 -5.83 -2.78
C VAL A 429 -23.03 -5.12 -3.64
N TRP A 430 -21.75 -5.16 -3.27
CA TRP A 430 -20.70 -4.53 -4.06
C TRP A 430 -20.62 -5.11 -5.47
N ILE A 431 -20.44 -6.43 -5.61
CA ILE A 431 -20.31 -7.09 -6.91
C ILE A 431 -21.61 -6.96 -7.72
N GLY A 432 -22.77 -7.10 -7.06
CA GLY A 432 -24.06 -6.96 -7.73
C GLY A 432 -24.27 -5.56 -8.32
N LEU A 433 -23.87 -4.51 -7.60
CA LEU A 433 -23.96 -3.14 -8.09
C LEU A 433 -22.90 -2.82 -9.15
N GLU A 434 -21.68 -3.36 -9.04
CA GLU A 434 -20.66 -3.21 -10.09
C GLU A 434 -21.17 -3.76 -11.44
N ILE A 435 -21.97 -4.83 -11.42
CA ILE A 435 -22.54 -5.45 -12.63
C ILE A 435 -23.77 -4.69 -13.14
N VAL A 436 -24.67 -4.25 -12.25
CA VAL A 436 -25.99 -3.73 -12.64
C VAL A 436 -26.02 -2.21 -12.75
N ALA A 437 -25.26 -1.50 -11.91
CA ALA A 437 -25.28 -0.05 -11.80
C ALA A 437 -23.92 0.49 -11.30
N PRO A 438 -22.83 0.35 -12.08
CA PRO A 438 -21.49 0.81 -11.68
C PRO A 438 -21.45 2.33 -11.43
N GLU A 439 -22.21 3.09 -12.21
CA GLU A 439 -22.32 4.57 -12.13
C GLU A 439 -23.43 5.05 -11.18
N ALA A 440 -23.84 4.22 -10.22
CA ALA A 440 -24.86 4.62 -9.25
C ALA A 440 -24.38 5.79 -8.38
N VAL A 441 -25.31 6.68 -8.00
CA VAL A 441 -25.02 7.82 -7.09
C VAL A 441 -24.38 7.36 -5.79
N LEU A 442 -24.74 6.17 -5.30
CA LEU A 442 -24.04 5.50 -4.22
C LEU A 442 -23.06 4.49 -4.83
N PRO A 443 -21.74 4.75 -4.78
CA PRO A 443 -20.76 3.87 -5.40
C PRO A 443 -20.87 2.43 -4.87
N PRO A 444 -20.72 1.41 -5.74
CA PRO A 444 -20.92 0.00 -5.39
C PRO A 444 -20.18 -0.45 -4.12
N GLN A 445 -18.91 -0.07 -3.97
CA GLN A 445 -18.08 -0.43 -2.82
C GLN A 445 -18.57 0.21 -1.53
N PHE A 446 -19.15 1.41 -1.61
CA PHE A 446 -19.67 2.14 -0.45
C PHE A 446 -21.02 1.57 -0.01
N ALA A 447 -21.87 1.19 -0.96
CA ALA A 447 -23.06 0.39 -0.68
C ALA A 447 -22.70 -0.97 -0.04
N GLY A 448 -21.67 -1.65 -0.57
CA GLY A 448 -21.11 -2.87 0.00
C GLY A 448 -20.64 -2.69 1.44
N PHE A 449 -19.95 -1.59 1.75
CA PHE A 449 -19.55 -1.25 3.12
C PHE A 449 -20.76 -1.17 4.06
N PHE A 450 -21.83 -0.45 3.70
CA PHE A 450 -23.04 -0.38 4.53
C PHE A 450 -23.74 -1.73 4.68
N ALA A 451 -23.78 -2.54 3.61
CA ALA A 451 -24.32 -3.90 3.66
C ALA A 451 -23.50 -4.80 4.59
N SER A 452 -22.18 -4.62 4.61
CA SER A 452 -21.26 -5.31 5.52
C SER A 452 -21.50 -4.93 6.97
N VAL A 453 -21.68 -3.63 7.26
CA VAL A 453 -22.09 -3.15 8.59
C VAL A 453 -23.42 -3.77 9.00
N ALA A 454 -24.42 -3.79 8.12
CA ALA A 454 -25.71 -4.39 8.41
C ALA A 454 -25.58 -5.90 8.71
N GLY A 455 -24.79 -6.64 7.92
CA GLY A 455 -24.52 -8.06 8.15
C GLY A 455 -23.85 -8.33 9.49
N MET A 456 -22.84 -7.53 9.85
CA MET A 456 -22.16 -7.61 11.15
C MET A 456 -23.13 -7.36 12.30
N LEU A 457 -23.96 -6.32 12.22
CA LEU A 457 -24.95 -6.00 13.25
C LEU A 457 -25.96 -7.14 13.39
N ILE A 458 -26.57 -7.59 12.29
CA ILE A 458 -27.57 -8.66 12.31
C ILE A 458 -26.98 -9.94 12.94
N GLY A 459 -25.84 -10.42 12.45
CA GLY A 459 -25.23 -11.63 12.98
C GLY A 459 -24.72 -11.49 14.41
N GLY A 460 -24.23 -10.30 14.80
CA GLY A 460 -23.82 -10.01 16.17
C GLY A 460 -24.97 -9.99 17.18
N PHE A 461 -26.15 -9.49 16.78
CA PHE A 461 -27.35 -9.51 17.64
C PHE A 461 -28.02 -10.88 17.68
N VAL A 462 -28.06 -11.61 16.56
CA VAL A 462 -28.69 -12.93 16.46
C VAL A 462 -27.82 -14.03 17.07
N GLY A 463 -26.51 -14.01 16.81
CA GLY A 463 -25.56 -15.03 17.28
C GLY A 463 -25.11 -14.87 18.74
N GLY A 464 -25.44 -13.74 19.38
CA GLY A 464 -25.06 -13.46 20.77
C GLY A 464 -23.61 -13.00 20.94
N GLU A 465 -23.17 -12.83 22.19
CA GLU A 465 -21.79 -12.44 22.51
C GLU A 465 -20.81 -13.57 22.17
N SER A 466 -19.61 -13.20 21.72
CA SER A 466 -18.58 -14.15 21.36
C SER A 466 -17.69 -14.47 22.56
N ASP A 467 -17.45 -15.76 22.81
CA ASP A 467 -16.50 -16.21 23.84
C ASP A 467 -15.02 -15.91 23.49
N LYS A 468 -14.73 -15.54 22.24
CA LYS A 468 -13.39 -15.23 21.71
C LYS A 468 -13.08 -13.72 21.74
N HIS A 469 -13.61 -12.99 22.72
CA HIS A 469 -13.37 -11.55 22.80
C HIS A 469 -11.91 -11.24 23.16
N ILE A 470 -11.28 -10.38 22.36
CA ILE A 470 -9.91 -9.91 22.58
C ILE A 470 -9.96 -8.71 23.53
N ASP A 471 -9.32 -8.81 24.69
CA ASP A 471 -9.21 -7.67 25.61
C ASP A 471 -8.17 -6.65 25.09
N VAL A 472 -8.67 -5.61 24.42
CA VAL A 472 -7.87 -4.50 23.89
C VAL A 472 -7.32 -3.61 25.02
N SER A 473 -7.86 -3.68 26.25
CA SER A 473 -7.48 -2.80 27.36
C SER A 473 -6.12 -3.14 28.00
N GLY A 474 -5.51 -4.26 27.62
CA GLY A 474 -4.15 -4.60 28.04
C GLY A 474 -4.02 -5.20 29.44
N HIS A 475 -5.10 -5.68 30.06
CA HIS A 475 -5.00 -6.41 31.32
C HIS A 475 -4.74 -7.90 31.05
N ASN A 476 -3.45 -8.25 31.01
CA ASN A 476 -2.89 -9.60 31.23
C ASN A 476 -3.48 -10.79 30.44
N HIS A 477 -2.80 -11.16 29.34
CA HIS A 477 -2.64 -12.56 28.95
C HIS A 477 -1.17 -13.00 29.14
N LEU A 478 -0.75 -13.08 30.40
CA LEU A 478 0.44 -13.84 30.82
C LEU A 478 0.08 -15.00 31.77
N LEU A 479 -1.20 -15.37 31.88
CA LEU A 479 -1.67 -16.39 32.82
C LEU A 479 -2.43 -17.55 32.15
N ARG A 480 -1.94 -18.00 30.99
CA ARG A 480 -2.14 -19.38 30.54
C ARG A 480 -0.81 -19.93 30.02
N ALA A 481 0.21 -19.88 30.86
CA ALA A 481 1.18 -20.96 30.85
C ALA A 481 0.46 -22.14 31.51
N ASP A 482 0.37 -23.27 30.82
CA ASP A 482 -0.02 -24.52 31.47
C ASP A 482 0.84 -24.70 32.73
N PRO A 483 0.27 -25.17 33.86
CA PRO A 483 1.07 -25.43 35.04
C PRO A 483 2.07 -26.52 34.69
N VAL A 484 3.32 -26.13 34.48
CA VAL A 484 4.45 -27.04 34.49
C VAL A 484 4.44 -27.69 35.87
N THR A 485 4.01 -28.95 35.93
CA THR A 485 4.20 -29.76 37.13
C THR A 485 5.70 -29.88 37.38
N ALA A 486 6.10 -29.82 38.64
CA ALA A 486 7.50 -29.81 39.07
C ALA A 486 8.27 -31.13 38.78
N ASP A 487 7.78 -31.98 37.88
CA ASP A 487 8.30 -33.33 37.66
C ASP A 487 8.40 -33.75 36.17
N GLY A 488 8.62 -32.78 35.27
CA GLY A 488 9.37 -32.98 34.03
C GLY A 488 8.92 -34.11 33.08
N ARG A 489 7.64 -34.46 33.01
CA ARG A 489 7.11 -35.42 32.03
C ARG A 489 5.83 -34.90 31.39
N THR A 490 5.86 -34.73 30.07
CA THR A 490 4.73 -34.35 29.21
C THR A 490 3.71 -35.48 29.11
N LEU A 491 2.43 -35.14 29.21
CA LEU A 491 1.35 -35.90 28.56
C LEU A 491 1.12 -35.33 27.16
#